data_AF-A0A1Y1LKK0-F1
#
_entry.id   AF-A0A1Y1LKK0-F1
#
_cell.length_a   1.000
_cell.length_b   1.000
_cell.length_c   1.000
_cell.angle_alpha   90.00
_cell.angle_beta   90.00
_cell.angle_gamma   90.00
#
_symmetry.space_group_name_H-M   'P 1'
#
loop_
_entity.id
_entity.type
_entity.pdbx_description
1 polymer ?
#
loop_
_entity_poly.entity_id
_entity_poly.type
_entity_poly.pdbx_seq_one_letter_code
_entity_poly.pdbx_strand_id
1 'polypeptide(L)'
;DVPLTTRILQHKAVLDDRLLDKATTVLAIFPSPMMYAGPTEVQWHAKARMCAGANFYIVGRDPAGIPHPLGTKGTIDGNLYDSQHGAMVLKSAPGLQDLEIIPFRVAAYDTKYQKMDLFDPCRKSDFDFIS
;
A
#
# COMPACT_ATOMS: atom_id res chain seq x y z
N ASP A 1 -3.15 -14.11 1.53
CA ASP A 1 -3.42 -13.41 0.26
C ASP A 1 -4.49 -14.07 -0.59
N VAL A 2 -5.24 -13.25 -1.32
CA VAL A 2 -6.18 -13.71 -2.35
C VAL A 2 -5.40 -14.17 -3.61
N PRO A 3 -5.74 -15.31 -4.24
CA PRO A 3 -5.07 -15.80 -5.44
C PRO A 3 -5.01 -14.78 -6.58
N LEU A 4 -3.94 -14.83 -7.39
CA LEU A 4 -3.70 -13.87 -8.49
C LEU A 4 -4.88 -13.76 -9.46
N THR A 5 -5.41 -14.88 -9.93
CA THR A 5 -6.54 -14.88 -10.88
C THR A 5 -7.74 -14.13 -10.33
N THR A 6 -8.08 -14.36 -9.06
CA THR A 6 -9.18 -13.67 -8.37
C THR A 6 -8.91 -12.17 -8.25
N ARG A 7 -7.69 -11.76 -7.91
CA ARG A 7 -7.31 -10.33 -7.83
C ARG A 7 -7.41 -9.62 -9.19
N ILE A 8 -6.95 -10.27 -10.27
CA ILE A 8 -7.06 -9.70 -11.62
C ILE A 8 -8.53 -9.52 -12.04
N LEU A 9 -9.40 -10.48 -11.73
CA LEU A 9 -10.84 -10.32 -11.97
C LEU A 9 -11.44 -9.17 -11.14
N GLN A 10 -11.05 -9.05 -9.87
CA GLN A 10 -11.51 -7.97 -9.01
C GLN A 10 -11.04 -6.59 -9.51
N HIS A 11 -9.78 -6.44 -9.94
CA HIS A 11 -9.27 -5.18 -10.49
C HIS A 11 -9.95 -4.80 -11.82
N LYS A 12 -10.25 -5.79 -12.67
CA LYS A 12 -11.06 -5.57 -13.88
C LYS A 12 -12.45 -5.04 -13.53
N ALA A 13 -13.11 -5.61 -12.54
CA ALA A 13 -14.41 -5.10 -12.07
C ALA A 13 -14.34 -3.65 -11.57
N VAL A 14 -13.28 -3.27 -10.84
CA VAL A 14 -13.04 -1.88 -10.40
C VAL A 14 -12.91 -0.92 -11.58
N LEU A 15 -12.20 -1.34 -12.64
CA LEU A 15 -12.07 -0.56 -13.87
C LEU A 15 -13.39 -0.50 -14.65
N ASP A 16 -14.14 -1.62 -14.71
CA ASP A 16 -15.44 -1.71 -15.38
C ASP A 16 -16.49 -0.79 -14.73
N ASP A 17 -16.46 -0.69 -13.40
CA ASP A 17 -17.30 0.20 -12.58
C ASP A 17 -16.83 1.67 -12.58
N ARG A 18 -15.74 1.97 -13.29
CA ARG A 18 -15.18 3.33 -13.47
C ARG A 18 -14.74 4.01 -12.17
N LEU A 19 -14.44 3.25 -11.12
CA LEU A 19 -13.75 3.79 -9.93
C LEU A 19 -12.35 4.29 -10.30
N LEU A 20 -11.72 3.64 -11.29
CA LEU A 20 -10.53 4.11 -11.99
C LEU A 20 -10.85 4.18 -13.49
N ASP A 21 -10.38 5.23 -14.16
CA ASP A 21 -10.61 5.41 -15.58
C ASP A 21 -9.68 4.51 -16.43
N LYS A 22 -10.28 3.67 -17.27
CA LYS A 22 -9.57 2.76 -18.18
C LYS A 22 -8.72 3.49 -19.22
N ALA A 23 -9.14 4.67 -19.66
CA ALA A 23 -8.40 5.41 -20.69
C ALA A 23 -7.05 5.94 -20.17
N THR A 24 -6.91 6.07 -18.85
CA THR A 24 -5.75 6.63 -18.17
C THR A 24 -5.06 5.63 -17.22
N THR A 25 -5.48 4.36 -17.24
CA THR A 25 -4.94 3.31 -16.35
C THR A 25 -4.40 2.12 -17.12
N VAL A 26 -3.15 1.74 -16.83
CA VAL A 26 -2.55 0.48 -17.32
C VAL A 26 -2.57 -0.55 -16.20
N LEU A 27 -3.22 -1.70 -16.43
CA LEU A 27 -3.20 -2.86 -15.54
C LEU A 27 -2.17 -3.88 -16.04
N ALA A 28 -1.14 -4.15 -15.23
CA ALA A 28 -0.08 -5.11 -15.54
C ALA A 28 0.29 -5.97 -14.32
N ILE A 29 0.96 -7.09 -14.56
CA ILE A 29 1.45 -8.00 -13.50
C ILE A 29 2.93 -7.73 -13.26
N PHE A 30 3.28 -7.42 -12.01
CA PHE A 30 4.67 -7.42 -11.55
C PHE A 30 5.09 -8.86 -11.21
N PRO A 31 6.08 -9.47 -11.89
CA PRO A 31 6.36 -10.90 -11.77
C PRO A 31 7.25 -11.28 -10.57
N SER A 32 7.65 -10.32 -9.73
CA SER A 32 8.48 -10.60 -8.56
C SER A 32 7.70 -11.43 -7.52
N PRO A 33 8.36 -12.40 -6.85
CA PRO A 33 7.86 -12.94 -5.59
C PRO A 33 7.67 -11.82 -4.55
N MET A 34 6.68 -11.97 -3.68
CA MET A 34 6.45 -11.12 -2.51
C MET A 34 7.14 -11.76 -1.29
N MET A 35 8.02 -11.00 -0.62
CA MET A 35 8.83 -11.46 0.51
C MET A 35 8.26 -11.05 1.87
N TYR A 36 7.36 -10.06 1.90
CA TYR A 36 6.85 -9.43 3.11
C TYR A 36 7.98 -8.84 3.98
N ALA A 37 8.96 -8.19 3.32
CA ALA A 37 10.16 -7.66 3.97
C ALA A 37 10.09 -6.14 4.27
N GLY A 38 8.88 -5.59 4.34
CA GLY A 38 8.61 -4.24 4.86
C GLY A 38 9.46 -3.13 4.21
N PRO A 39 10.12 -2.27 5.02
CA PRO A 39 10.93 -1.16 4.51
C PRO A 39 12.08 -1.54 3.57
N THR A 40 12.56 -2.79 3.62
CA THR A 40 13.58 -3.28 2.69
C THR A 40 12.96 -3.59 1.33
N GLU A 41 11.84 -4.30 1.30
CA GLU A 41 11.19 -4.71 0.04
C GLU A 41 10.46 -3.55 -0.66
N VAL A 42 9.95 -2.57 0.08
CA VAL A 42 9.29 -1.42 -0.55
C VAL A 42 10.26 -0.62 -1.44
N GLN A 43 11.56 -0.60 -1.12
CA GLN A 43 12.59 -0.01 -1.98
C GLN A 43 12.73 -0.78 -3.31
N TRP A 44 12.70 -2.12 -3.26
CA TRP A 44 12.68 -2.97 -4.45
C TRP A 44 11.45 -2.68 -5.31
N HIS A 45 10.27 -2.58 -4.68
CA HIS A 45 9.04 -2.25 -5.40
C HIS A 45 9.11 -0.90 -6.11
N ALA A 46 9.62 0.13 -5.43
CA ALA A 46 9.79 1.47 -6.00
C ALA A 46 10.80 1.48 -7.15
N LYS A 47 11.99 0.89 -6.94
CA LYS A 47 13.04 0.83 -7.97
C LYS A 47 12.57 0.10 -9.22
N ALA A 48 11.86 -1.03 -9.06
CA ALA A 48 11.33 -1.78 -10.19
C ALA A 48 10.34 -0.96 -11.04
N ARG A 49 9.50 -0.14 -10.39
CA ARG A 49 8.54 0.76 -11.08
C ARG A 49 9.26 1.92 -11.76
N MET A 50 10.27 2.49 -11.13
CA MET A 50 11.13 3.51 -11.76
C MET A 50 11.81 2.97 -13.02
N CYS A 51 12.36 1.75 -12.96
CA CYS A 51 12.95 1.09 -14.14
C CYS A 51 11.92 0.79 -15.24
N ALA A 52 10.64 0.67 -14.89
CA ALA A 52 9.54 0.52 -15.83
C ALA A 52 8.98 1.86 -16.35
N GLY A 53 9.59 2.99 -15.98
CA GLY A 53 9.24 4.32 -16.46
C GLY A 53 8.26 5.11 -15.59
N ALA A 54 7.98 4.66 -14.36
CA ALA A 54 7.17 5.46 -13.44
C ALA A 54 7.92 6.72 -12.98
N ASN A 55 7.25 7.87 -12.99
CA ASN A 55 7.77 9.13 -12.45
C ASN A 55 7.36 9.36 -10.98
N PHE A 56 6.24 8.75 -10.57
CA PHE A 56 5.68 8.87 -9.22
C PHE A 56 5.45 7.48 -8.62
N TYR A 57 5.67 7.34 -7.32
CA TYR A 57 5.42 6.11 -6.58
C TYR A 57 4.59 6.35 -5.32
N ILE A 58 3.39 5.79 -5.31
CA ILE A 58 2.45 5.88 -4.20
C ILE A 58 2.87 4.92 -3.09
N VAL A 59 2.96 5.41 -1.85
CA VAL A 59 3.24 4.60 -0.66
C VAL A 59 2.27 4.93 0.47
N GLY A 60 1.65 3.91 1.06
CA GLY A 60 0.73 4.05 2.19
C GLY A 60 1.35 3.60 3.52
N ARG A 61 0.48 3.24 4.46
CA ARG A 61 0.85 2.63 5.75
C ARG A 61 1.31 1.18 5.57
N ASP A 62 2.36 0.81 6.29
CA ASP A 62 2.91 -0.56 6.40
C ASP A 62 3.18 -1.27 5.05
N PRO A 63 3.87 -0.62 4.10
CA PRO A 63 4.06 -1.18 2.77
C PRO A 63 4.96 -2.42 2.83
N ALA A 64 4.51 -3.50 2.20
CA ALA A 64 5.15 -4.82 2.26
C ALA A 64 5.29 -5.41 3.68
N GLY A 65 4.52 -4.89 4.64
CA GLY A 65 4.45 -5.43 6.00
C GLY A 65 3.51 -6.62 6.12
N ILE A 66 3.60 -7.29 7.26
CA ILE A 66 2.74 -8.40 7.68
C ILE A 66 2.71 -8.44 9.22
N PRO A 67 1.64 -8.96 9.85
CA PRO A 67 1.67 -9.23 11.29
C PRO A 67 2.85 -10.14 11.66
N HIS A 68 3.43 -9.89 12.83
CA HIS A 68 4.43 -10.77 13.40
C HIS A 68 3.81 -12.17 13.61
N PRO A 69 4.49 -13.30 13.31
CA PRO A 69 3.91 -14.64 13.44
C PRO A 69 3.44 -15.00 14.87
N LEU A 70 4.08 -14.40 15.87
CA LEU A 70 3.69 -14.50 17.29
C LEU A 70 2.68 -13.41 17.74
N GLY A 71 2.21 -12.58 16.82
CA GLY A 71 1.35 -11.42 17.10
C GLY A 71 1.95 -10.52 18.17
N THR A 72 1.10 -10.07 19.10
CA THR A 72 1.47 -9.18 20.21
C THR A 72 2.44 -9.81 21.23
N LYS A 73 2.70 -11.13 21.13
CA LYS A 73 3.77 -11.77 21.92
C LYS A 73 5.16 -11.55 21.31
N GLY A 74 5.23 -11.22 20.03
CA GLY A 74 6.48 -10.95 19.31
C GLY A 74 6.84 -9.47 19.24
N THR A 75 5.84 -8.60 19.06
CA THR A 75 6.02 -7.14 19.00
C THR A 75 4.89 -6.42 19.73
N ILE A 76 5.10 -5.16 20.10
CA ILE A 76 4.16 -4.38 20.94
C ILE A 76 2.78 -4.24 20.27
N ASP A 77 2.74 -3.99 18.97
CA ASP A 77 1.51 -3.78 18.20
C ASP A 77 1.12 -5.00 17.35
N GLY A 78 1.89 -6.09 17.44
CA GLY A 78 1.70 -7.31 16.67
C GLY A 78 2.09 -7.22 15.19
N ASN A 79 2.61 -6.08 14.71
CA ASN A 79 3.13 -5.94 13.36
C ASN A 79 4.63 -6.27 13.33
N LEU A 80 5.11 -6.80 12.20
CA LEU A 80 6.54 -7.14 12.04
C LEU A 80 7.41 -5.90 11.85
N TYR A 81 6.85 -4.81 11.31
CA TYR A 81 7.52 -3.55 11.07
C TYR A 81 6.69 -2.39 11.62
N ASP A 82 7.35 -1.29 11.97
CA ASP A 82 6.65 -0.05 12.22
C ASP A 82 5.99 0.44 10.92
N SER A 83 4.70 0.72 11.03
CA SER A 83 3.84 1.05 9.90
C SER A 83 4.22 2.34 9.14
N GLN A 84 5.07 3.19 9.70
CA GLN A 84 5.54 4.41 9.06
C GLN A 84 6.93 4.25 8.40
N HIS A 85 7.70 3.24 8.79
CA HIS A 85 9.10 3.09 8.34
C HIS A 85 9.23 2.96 6.82
N GLY A 86 8.31 2.27 6.14
CA GLY A 86 8.42 2.09 4.69
C GLY A 86 8.42 3.41 3.91
N ALA A 87 7.52 4.33 4.26
CA ALA A 87 7.46 5.66 3.63
C ALA A 87 8.67 6.53 4.01
N MET A 88 9.11 6.49 5.28
CA MET A 88 10.29 7.24 5.73
C MET A 88 11.57 6.78 5.03
N VAL A 89 11.78 5.45 4.97
CA VAL A 89 12.96 4.86 4.34
C VAL A 89 13.00 5.19 2.85
N LEU A 90 11.88 5.07 2.14
CA LEU A 90 11.81 5.42 0.71
C LEU A 90 12.21 6.87 0.43
N LYS A 91 11.78 7.81 1.28
CA LYS A 91 12.10 9.24 1.10
C LYS A 91 13.60 9.54 1.18
N SER A 92 14.35 8.73 1.92
CA SER A 92 15.81 8.86 2.08
C SER A 92 16.62 7.82 1.30
N ALA A 93 15.98 6.94 0.54
CA ALA A 93 16.66 5.82 -0.11
C ALA A 93 17.51 6.32 -1.29
N PRO A 94 18.81 5.98 -1.34
CA PRO A 94 19.65 6.34 -2.48
C PRO A 94 19.24 5.57 -3.74
N GLY A 95 19.44 6.16 -4.93
CA GLY A 95 19.19 5.49 -6.21
C GLY A 95 17.74 5.53 -6.70
N LEU A 96 16.89 6.35 -6.07
CA LEU A 96 15.50 6.65 -6.45
C LEU A 96 15.31 8.13 -6.87
N GLN A 97 16.37 8.82 -7.31
CA GLN A 97 16.33 10.26 -7.56
C GLN A 97 15.35 10.67 -8.68
N ASP A 98 15.10 9.79 -9.64
CA ASP A 98 14.20 10.03 -10.78
C ASP A 98 12.73 9.62 -10.49
N LEU A 99 12.42 9.26 -9.24
CA LEU A 99 11.10 8.80 -8.81
C LEU A 99 10.61 9.64 -7.62
N GLU A 100 9.54 10.40 -7.83
CA GLU A 100 8.91 11.16 -6.76
C GLU A 100 8.04 10.25 -5.88
N ILE A 101 8.31 10.24 -4.57
CA ILE A 101 7.57 9.43 -3.60
C ILE A 101 6.35 10.21 -3.13
N ILE A 102 5.16 9.64 -3.29
CA ILE A 102 3.87 10.23 -2.87
C ILE A 102 3.33 9.45 -1.65
N PRO A 103 3.59 9.92 -0.42
CA PRO A 103 3.14 9.25 0.80
C PRO A 103 1.69 9.58 1.14
N PHE A 104 0.94 8.57 1.58
CA PHE A 104 -0.42 8.72 2.12
C PHE A 104 -0.51 8.22 3.55
N ARG A 105 -1.37 8.88 4.34
CA ARG A 105 -1.82 8.34 5.63
C ARG A 105 -2.81 7.19 5.39
N VAL A 106 -3.09 6.43 6.44
CA VAL A 106 -4.07 5.34 6.37
C VAL A 106 -5.46 5.87 5.99
N ALA A 107 -6.13 5.19 5.07
CA ALA A 107 -7.52 5.43 4.71
C ALA A 107 -8.41 4.32 5.30
N ALA A 108 -9.59 4.69 5.75
CA ALA A 108 -10.58 3.80 6.35
C ALA A 108 -12.00 4.24 5.94
N TYR A 109 -13.00 3.41 6.17
CA TYR A 109 -14.38 3.75 5.84
C TYR A 109 -14.95 4.71 6.90
N ASP A 110 -15.19 5.95 6.52
CA ASP A 110 -15.85 6.94 7.38
C ASP A 110 -17.36 6.65 7.38
N THR A 111 -17.85 6.06 8.47
CA THR A 111 -19.25 5.66 8.65
C THR A 111 -20.21 6.84 8.70
N LYS A 112 -19.73 8.02 9.10
CA LYS A 112 -20.53 9.25 9.18
C LYS A 112 -20.79 9.82 7.78
N TYR A 113 -19.80 9.77 6.90
CA TYR A 113 -19.92 10.27 5.52
C TYR A 113 -20.15 9.18 4.47
N GLN A 114 -20.20 7.92 4.89
CA GLN A 114 -20.43 6.74 4.05
C GLN A 114 -19.48 6.63 2.86
N LYS A 115 -18.19 6.90 3.10
CA LYS A 115 -17.15 6.87 2.06
C LYS A 115 -15.78 6.52 2.64
N MET A 116 -14.85 6.12 1.79
CA MET A 116 -13.44 6.04 2.17
C MET A 116 -12.89 7.45 2.41
N ASP A 117 -12.19 7.65 3.53
CA ASP A 117 -11.52 8.90 3.86
C ASP A 117 -10.20 8.64 4.61
N LEU A 118 -9.33 9.65 4.68
CA LEU A 118 -8.11 9.58 5.47
C LEU A 118 -8.47 9.53 6.95
N PHE A 119 -7.89 8.57 7.67
CA PHE A 119 -8.15 8.37 9.08
C PHE A 119 -7.78 9.61 9.90
N ASP A 120 -8.70 10.01 10.76
CA ASP A 120 -8.54 11.10 11.72
C ASP A 120 -8.59 10.54 13.15
N PRO A 121 -7.46 10.60 13.91
CA PRO A 121 -7.42 10.14 15.30
C PRO A 121 -8.43 10.83 16.22
N CYS A 122 -8.83 12.07 15.93
CA CYS A 122 -9.81 12.81 16.72
C CYS A 122 -11.24 12.29 16.54
N ARG A 123 -11.51 11.56 15.45
CA ARG A 123 -12.82 10.98 15.12
C ARG A 123 -12.76 9.46 15.00
N LYS A 124 -11.88 8.81 15.77
CA LYS A 124 -11.61 7.36 15.65
C LYS A 124 -12.88 6.48 15.63
N SER A 125 -13.91 6.84 16.40
CA SER A 125 -15.19 6.12 16.45
C SER A 125 -15.98 6.14 15.15
N ASP A 126 -15.74 7.13 14.28
CA ASP A 126 -16.44 7.30 13.01
C ASP A 126 -15.81 6.43 11.90
N PHE A 127 -14.65 5.81 12.14
CA PHE A 127 -13.92 5.04 11.14
C PHE A 127 -14.00 3.54 11.40
N ASP A 128 -14.42 2.80 10.38
CA ASP A 128 -14.42 1.35 10.37
C ASP A 128 -13.22 0.80 9.57
N PHE A 129 -12.54 -0.20 10.14
CA PHE A 129 -11.37 -0.85 9.58
C PHE A 129 -11.74 -2.27 9.14
N ILE A 130 -11.92 -2.46 7.84
CA ILE A 130 -12.34 -3.74 7.25
C ILE A 130 -11.08 -4.52 6.83
N SER A 131 -10.80 -5.63 7.52
CA SER A 131 -9.66 -6.54 7.29
C SER A 131 -10.04 -7.81 6.54
#